data_AF-A0A6M4ISM6-F1
#
_entry.id   AF-A0A6M4ISM6-F1
#
_cell.length_a   1.000
_cell.length_b   1.000
_cell.length_c   1.000
_cell.angle_alpha   90.00
_cell.angle_beta   90.00
_cell.angle_gamma   90.00
#
_symmetry.space_group_name_H-M   'P 1'
#
loop_
_entity.id
_entity.type
_entity.pdbx_description
1 polymer ?
#
loop_
_entity_poly.entity_id
_entity_poly.type
_entity_poly.pdbx_seq_one_letter_code
_entity_poly.pdbx_strand_id
1 'polypeptide(L)'
;MIPLLAPVLLLVAMHWSAQFLARQSSGLFGRRLQLYLFGLLGTIVHEGSHVIACVLFRHRVHRVKWFDAQATDGALGSVEHSYDPTSAYQRVGTVVIGIAPLVVGAVVILFAAQRLLGLTPPVAWSVSTWSVSAWQVDDVPMWRWALFAYVSISVGGSMHLSASDVRGTWRGVVTLAIWSAAALLATALLWWVLQHVAPFVWDSSVVPRWRDALRHLTRISESLAIAMLLAIAINTLCAVLLMLPRLASARAR
;
A
#
# COMPACT_ATOMS: atom_id res chain seq x y z
N MET A 1 8.06 11.68 -16.73
CA MET A 1 7.44 11.85 -15.40
C MET A 1 7.96 10.74 -14.50
N ILE A 2 8.42 11.03 -13.28
CA ILE A 2 9.04 10.03 -12.40
C ILE A 2 7.94 9.05 -11.93
N PRO A 3 7.91 7.79 -12.43
CA PRO A 3 6.80 6.86 -12.20
C PRO A 3 6.63 6.46 -10.72
N LEU A 4 7.63 6.74 -9.87
CA LEU A 4 7.66 6.38 -8.45
C LEU A 4 7.17 7.50 -7.51
N LEU A 5 6.98 8.73 -8.01
CA LEU A 5 6.59 9.86 -7.15
C LEU A 5 5.09 9.84 -6.82
N ALA A 6 4.26 9.41 -7.78
CA ALA A 6 2.81 9.28 -7.59
C ALA A 6 2.42 8.25 -6.50
N PRO A 7 2.95 7.01 -6.47
CA PRO A 7 2.66 6.07 -5.39
C PRO A 7 3.03 6.61 -4.01
N VAL A 8 4.17 7.30 -3.88
CA VAL A 8 4.61 7.86 -2.59
C VAL A 8 3.68 8.95 -2.09
N LEU A 9 3.25 9.87 -2.96
CA LEU A 9 2.24 10.87 -2.60
C LEU A 9 0.90 10.22 -2.24
N LEU A 10 0.52 9.15 -2.93
CA LEU A 10 -0.68 8.39 -2.63
C LEU A 10 -0.59 7.61 -1.31
N LEU A 11 0.60 7.17 -0.87
CA LEU A 11 0.79 6.58 0.46
C LEU A 11 0.42 7.60 1.55
N VAL A 12 0.87 8.85 1.39
CA VAL A 12 0.57 9.94 2.32
C VAL A 12 -0.92 10.30 2.29
N ALA A 13 -1.50 10.44 1.10
CA ALA A 13 -2.92 10.72 0.94
C ALA A 13 -3.79 9.58 1.50
N MET A 14 -3.38 8.31 1.34
CA MET A 14 -4.05 7.15 1.90
C MET A 14 -4.04 7.20 3.43
N HIS A 15 -2.88 7.45 4.04
CA HIS A 15 -2.75 7.62 5.48
C HIS A 15 -3.73 8.68 6.02
N TRP A 16 -3.80 9.84 5.35
CA TRP A 16 -4.70 10.93 5.78
C TRP A 16 -6.17 10.59 5.58
N SER A 17 -6.54 9.97 4.44
CA SER A 17 -7.93 9.58 4.17
C SER A 17 -8.44 8.53 5.15
N ALA A 18 -7.61 7.55 5.49
CA ALA A 18 -7.92 6.51 6.46
C ALA A 18 -8.16 7.12 7.86
N GLN A 19 -7.28 8.01 8.31
CA GLN A 19 -7.47 8.72 9.57
C GLN A 19 -8.71 9.61 9.58
N PHE A 20 -9.02 10.28 8.46
CA PHE A 20 -10.21 11.11 8.34
C PHE A 20 -11.50 10.29 8.46
N LEU A 21 -11.59 9.16 7.74
CA LEU A 21 -12.72 8.23 7.84
C LEU A 21 -12.88 7.68 9.26
N ALA A 22 -11.77 7.32 9.91
CA ALA A 22 -11.79 6.81 11.27
C ALA A 22 -12.33 7.84 12.27
N ARG A 23 -11.94 9.11 12.12
CA ARG A 23 -12.45 10.23 12.94
C ARG A 23 -13.95 10.47 12.73
N GLN A 24 -14.41 10.49 11.48
CA GLN A 24 -15.83 10.76 11.20
C GLN A 24 -16.76 9.65 11.73
N SER A 25 -16.41 8.39 11.47
CA SER A 25 -17.21 7.23 11.90
C SER A 25 -17.25 7.06 13.43
N SER A 26 -16.15 7.33 14.14
CA SER A 26 -16.11 7.19 15.61
C SER A 26 -17.09 8.10 16.34
N GLY A 27 -17.36 9.28 15.78
CA GLY A 27 -18.35 10.19 16.36
C GLY A 27 -19.81 9.91 15.97
N LEU A 28 -20.11 8.88 15.16
CA LEU A 28 -21.48 8.52 14.76
C LEU A 28 -21.92 7.19 15.35
N PHE A 29 -21.10 6.16 15.16
CA PHE A 29 -21.42 4.79 15.58
C PHE A 29 -20.87 4.43 16.96
N GLY A 30 -20.09 5.34 17.55
CA GLY A 30 -19.31 5.09 18.75
C GLY A 30 -18.06 4.27 18.45
N ARG A 31 -16.99 4.54 19.19
CA ARG A 31 -15.66 3.93 18.99
C ARG A 31 -15.71 2.40 19.00
N ARG A 32 -16.55 1.77 19.84
CA ARG A 32 -16.62 0.31 19.97
C ARG A 32 -17.20 -0.38 18.73
N LEU A 33 -18.30 0.12 18.17
CA LEU A 33 -18.96 -0.53 17.03
C LEU A 33 -18.07 -0.47 15.78
N GLN A 34 -17.41 0.67 15.56
CA GLN A 34 -16.45 0.83 14.48
C GLN A 34 -15.26 -0.13 14.60
N LEU A 35 -14.71 -0.27 15.81
CA LEU A 35 -13.57 -1.16 16.06
C LEU A 35 -13.90 -2.64 15.81
N TYR A 36 -15.06 -3.11 16.27
CA TYR A 36 -15.43 -4.51 16.10
C TYR A 36 -15.91 -4.84 14.68
N LEU A 37 -16.67 -3.96 14.03
CA LEU A 37 -17.20 -4.25 12.68
C LEU A 37 -16.18 -4.01 11.58
N PHE A 38 -15.43 -2.91 11.64
CA PHE A 38 -14.53 -2.49 10.56
C PHE A 38 -13.05 -2.57 10.94
N GLY A 39 -12.72 -2.46 12.23
CA GLY A 39 -11.34 -2.54 12.72
C GLY A 39 -10.77 -3.97 12.63
N LEU A 40 -11.52 -4.99 13.04
CA LEU A 40 -11.01 -6.37 13.14
C LEU A 40 -10.38 -6.89 11.84
N LEU A 41 -11.13 -6.86 10.72
CA LEU A 41 -10.64 -7.36 9.43
C LEU A 41 -9.41 -6.57 8.97
N GLY A 42 -9.47 -5.25 9.09
CA GLY A 42 -8.38 -4.38 8.67
C GLY A 42 -7.12 -4.56 9.50
N THR A 43 -7.23 -4.70 10.83
CA THR A 43 -6.09 -4.96 11.73
C THR A 43 -5.48 -6.33 11.46
N ILE A 44 -6.27 -7.37 11.20
CA ILE A 44 -5.73 -8.69 10.83
C ILE A 44 -4.92 -8.60 9.53
N VAL A 45 -5.43 -7.91 8.51
CA VAL A 45 -4.69 -7.69 7.25
C VAL A 45 -3.44 -6.85 7.50
N HIS A 46 -3.52 -5.83 8.36
CA HIS A 46 -2.42 -4.97 8.72
C HIS A 46 -1.28 -5.75 9.40
N GLU A 47 -1.55 -6.39 10.55
CA GLU A 47 -0.54 -7.16 11.27
C GLU A 47 -0.06 -8.37 10.47
N GLY A 48 -0.97 -9.00 9.71
CA GLY A 48 -0.64 -10.12 8.84
C GLY A 48 0.36 -9.73 7.76
N SER A 49 0.26 -8.51 7.23
CA SER A 49 1.23 -8.00 6.25
C SER A 49 2.64 -7.88 6.84
N HIS A 50 2.77 -7.44 8.09
CA HIS A 50 4.05 -7.40 8.80
C HIS A 50 4.62 -8.80 8.99
N VAL A 51 3.78 -9.78 9.36
CA VAL A 51 4.20 -11.18 9.51
C VAL A 51 4.70 -11.75 8.19
N ILE A 52 3.96 -11.55 7.09
CA ILE A 52 4.35 -12.01 5.75
C ILE A 52 5.70 -11.40 5.35
N ALA A 53 5.87 -10.10 5.55
CA ALA A 53 7.12 -9.42 5.25
C ALA A 53 8.27 -9.89 6.16
N CYS A 54 8.00 -10.17 7.45
CA CYS A 54 8.99 -10.74 8.36
C CYS A 54 9.48 -12.11 7.87
N VAL A 55 8.58 -13.00 7.45
CA VAL A 55 8.95 -14.31 6.91
C VAL A 55 9.78 -14.16 5.64
N LEU A 56 9.36 -13.29 4.72
CA LEU A 56 10.08 -13.04 3.47
C LEU A 56 11.52 -12.59 3.74
N PHE A 57 11.72 -11.67 4.68
CA PHE A 57 13.04 -11.13 5.02
C PHE A 57 13.77 -11.88 6.13
N ARG A 58 13.30 -13.07 6.52
CA ARG A 58 13.92 -13.92 7.56
C ARG A 58 14.07 -13.24 8.92
N HIS A 59 13.12 -12.37 9.27
CA HIS A 59 12.98 -11.85 10.62
C HIS A 59 12.33 -12.92 11.50
N ARG A 60 12.72 -12.96 12.78
CA ARG A 60 12.12 -13.85 13.76
C ARG A 60 10.93 -13.16 14.40
N VAL A 61 9.73 -13.70 14.19
CA VAL A 61 8.51 -13.24 14.85
C VAL A 61 8.41 -13.91 16.21
N HIS A 62 8.26 -13.10 17.27
CA HIS A 62 8.16 -13.58 18.66
C HIS A 62 6.72 -13.60 19.14
N ARG A 63 5.97 -12.54 18.82
CA ARG A 63 4.59 -12.37 19.28
C ARG A 63 3.78 -11.67 18.21
N VAL A 64 2.56 -12.15 18.01
CA VAL A 64 1.57 -11.50 17.15
C VAL A 64 0.30 -11.29 17.95
N LYS A 65 -0.13 -10.04 18.05
CA LYS A 65 -1.38 -9.64 18.64
C LYS A 65 -2.28 -9.12 17.53
N TRP A 66 -3.20 -9.96 17.08
CA TRP A 66 -4.03 -9.69 15.90
C TRP A 66 -5.07 -8.59 16.12
N PHE A 67 -5.63 -8.50 17.33
CA PHE A 67 -6.63 -7.49 17.67
C PHE A 67 -6.73 -7.28 19.19
N ASP A 68 -6.83 -6.03 19.62
CA ASP A 68 -7.11 -5.61 20.98
C ASP A 68 -8.08 -4.42 21.00
N ALA A 69 -9.33 -4.70 21.35
CA ALA A 69 -10.36 -3.69 21.48
C ALA A 69 -10.21 -2.76 22.70
N GLN A 70 -9.34 -3.12 23.65
CA GLN A 70 -9.10 -2.37 24.89
C GLN A 70 -7.80 -1.55 24.86
N ALA A 71 -7.06 -1.57 23.75
CA ALA A 71 -5.85 -0.78 23.57
C ALA A 71 -6.11 0.71 23.83
N THR A 72 -5.42 1.27 24.82
CA THR A 72 -5.55 2.67 25.26
C THR A 72 -4.63 3.62 24.49
N ASP A 73 -3.55 3.06 23.95
CA ASP A 73 -2.54 3.64 23.07
C ASP A 73 -2.98 3.72 21.59
N GLY A 74 -4.14 3.15 21.25
CA GLY A 74 -4.71 3.18 19.90
C GLY A 74 -4.12 2.12 18.95
N ALA A 75 -3.17 1.31 19.43
CA ALA A 75 -2.61 0.18 18.69
C ALA A 75 -3.52 -1.05 18.85
N LEU A 76 -4.41 -1.25 17.88
CA LEU A 76 -5.34 -2.38 17.87
C LEU A 76 -4.64 -3.71 17.62
N GLY A 77 -3.41 -3.72 17.14
CA GLY A 77 -2.61 -4.92 16.91
C GLY A 77 -1.13 -4.62 17.12
N SER A 78 -0.32 -5.69 17.16
CA SER A 78 1.13 -5.57 17.15
C SER A 78 1.83 -6.84 16.68
N VAL A 79 2.95 -6.67 15.98
CA VAL A 79 3.89 -7.75 15.64
C VAL A 79 5.25 -7.44 16.26
N GLU A 80 5.65 -8.26 17.22
CA GLU A 80 6.99 -8.22 17.80
C GLU A 80 7.91 -9.14 17.00
N HIS A 81 8.97 -8.56 16.42
CA HIS A 81 9.95 -9.29 15.64
C HIS A 81 11.37 -8.79 15.92
N SER A 82 12.36 -9.64 15.66
CA SER A 82 13.78 -9.29 15.71
C SER A 82 14.50 -9.71 14.43
N TYR A 83 15.61 -9.03 14.14
CA TYR A 83 16.43 -9.31 12.97
C TYR A 83 17.92 -9.18 13.32
N ASP A 84 18.77 -9.83 12.54
CA ASP A 84 20.22 -9.70 12.62
C ASP A 84 20.67 -8.38 11.98
N PRO A 85 21.17 -7.40 12.76
CA PRO A 85 21.56 -6.10 12.24
C PRO A 85 22.80 -6.16 11.35
N THR A 86 23.55 -7.26 11.33
CA THR A 86 24.71 -7.42 10.45
C THR A 86 24.31 -7.85 9.02
N SER A 87 23.15 -8.49 8.88
CA SER A 87 22.62 -8.92 7.58
C SER A 87 22.03 -7.76 6.77
N ALA A 88 22.64 -7.44 5.62
CA ALA A 88 22.12 -6.42 4.70
C ALA A 88 20.71 -6.74 4.20
N TYR A 89 20.43 -8.03 3.95
CA TYR A 89 19.13 -8.51 3.49
C TYR A 89 18.02 -8.19 4.51
N GLN A 90 18.25 -8.53 5.78
CA GLN A 90 17.27 -8.27 6.84
C GLN A 90 17.13 -6.76 7.12
N ARG A 91 18.22 -6.00 7.06
CA ARG A 91 18.15 -4.52 7.14
C ARG A 91 17.26 -3.93 6.05
N VAL A 92 17.41 -4.34 4.80
CA VAL A 92 16.51 -3.90 3.71
C VAL A 92 15.07 -4.33 3.98
N GLY A 93 14.88 -5.52 4.57
CA GLY A 93 13.58 -6.02 5.01
C GLY A 93 12.82 -5.09 5.94
N THR A 94 13.50 -4.30 6.78
CA THR A 94 12.83 -3.30 7.65
C THR A 94 12.02 -2.27 6.86
N VAL A 95 12.45 -1.91 5.64
CA VAL A 95 11.69 -1.00 4.76
C VAL A 95 10.42 -1.68 4.29
N VAL A 96 10.54 -2.91 3.79
CA VAL A 96 9.40 -3.65 3.24
C VAL A 96 8.38 -3.96 4.32
N ILE A 97 8.83 -4.35 5.52
CA ILE A 97 7.96 -4.57 6.67
C ILE A 97 7.21 -3.29 7.02
N GLY A 98 7.88 -2.13 7.05
CA GLY A 98 7.22 -0.86 7.36
C GLY A 98 6.12 -0.47 6.37
N ILE A 99 6.32 -0.71 5.06
CA ILE A 99 5.31 -0.41 4.03
C ILE A 99 4.32 -1.56 3.76
N ALA A 100 4.52 -2.72 4.36
CA ALA A 100 3.75 -3.94 4.07
C ALA A 100 2.24 -3.75 4.22
N PRO A 101 1.71 -3.06 5.26
CA PRO A 101 0.26 -2.89 5.40
C PRO A 101 -0.37 -2.10 4.26
N LEU A 102 0.37 -1.18 3.67
CA LEU A 102 -0.10 -0.35 2.57
C LEU A 102 -0.08 -1.11 1.26
N VAL A 103 0.96 -1.92 1.01
CA VAL A 103 1.04 -2.73 -0.20
C VAL A 103 0.01 -3.86 -0.16
N VAL A 104 -0.05 -4.61 0.94
CA VAL A 104 -0.97 -5.74 1.08
C VAL A 104 -2.41 -5.26 1.14
N GLY A 105 -2.71 -4.18 1.86
CA GLY A 105 -4.05 -3.61 1.88
C GLY A 105 -4.54 -3.17 0.50
N ALA A 106 -3.65 -2.56 -0.29
CA ALA A 106 -3.97 -2.15 -1.67
C ALA A 106 -4.25 -3.36 -2.56
N VAL A 107 -3.45 -4.42 -2.45
CA VAL A 107 -3.67 -5.68 -3.18
C VAL A 107 -5.01 -6.31 -2.79
N VAL A 108 -5.36 -6.35 -1.50
CA VAL A 108 -6.64 -6.88 -1.03
C VAL A 108 -7.82 -6.08 -1.61
N ILE A 109 -7.73 -4.75 -1.63
CA ILE A 109 -8.78 -3.89 -2.21
C ILE A 109 -8.90 -4.10 -3.72
N LEU A 110 -7.79 -4.17 -4.46
CA LEU A 110 -7.82 -4.49 -5.91
C LEU A 110 -8.43 -5.86 -6.17
N PHE A 111 -8.03 -6.86 -5.38
CA PHE A 111 -8.56 -8.20 -5.52
C PHE A 111 -10.08 -8.22 -5.23
N ALA A 112 -10.54 -7.49 -4.22
CA ALA A 112 -11.95 -7.32 -3.94
C ALA A 112 -12.67 -6.61 -5.09
N ALA A 113 -12.10 -5.54 -5.66
CA ALA A 113 -12.64 -4.85 -6.83
C ALA A 113 -12.80 -5.79 -8.04
N GLN A 114 -11.77 -6.60 -8.33
CA GLN A 114 -11.80 -7.59 -9.41
C GLN A 114 -12.89 -8.66 -9.19
N ARG A 115 -12.93 -9.26 -8.00
CA ARG A 115 -13.82 -10.40 -7.73
C ARG A 115 -15.26 -9.97 -7.46
N LEU A 116 -15.46 -8.86 -6.75
CA LEU A 116 -16.79 -8.42 -6.35
C LEU A 116 -17.43 -7.49 -7.37
N LEU A 117 -16.65 -6.67 -8.08
CA LEU A 117 -17.23 -5.71 -9.01
C LEU A 117 -16.89 -6.04 -10.48
N GLY A 118 -16.12 -7.11 -10.74
CA GLY A 118 -15.71 -7.47 -12.09
C GLY A 118 -14.68 -6.51 -12.69
N LEU A 119 -14.05 -5.68 -11.85
CA LEU A 119 -13.17 -4.61 -12.31
C LEU A 119 -11.83 -5.18 -12.70
N THR A 120 -11.60 -5.34 -14.00
CA THR A 120 -10.25 -5.65 -14.48
C THR A 120 -9.41 -4.38 -14.37
N PRO A 121 -8.29 -4.37 -13.62
CA PRO A 121 -7.36 -3.25 -13.70
C PRO A 121 -6.92 -3.12 -15.16
N PRO A 122 -6.76 -1.91 -15.71
CA PRO A 122 -6.36 -1.75 -17.10
C PRO A 122 -5.01 -2.44 -17.30
N VAL A 123 -5.02 -3.60 -17.98
CA VAL A 123 -3.81 -4.40 -18.24
C VAL A 123 -2.91 -3.74 -19.31
N ALA A 124 -3.28 -2.59 -19.90
CA ALA A 124 -2.56 -2.11 -21.09
C ALA A 124 -2.39 -0.59 -21.30
N TRP A 125 -3.00 0.32 -20.53
CA TRP A 125 -3.00 1.73 -20.95
C TRP A 125 -2.81 2.70 -19.79
N SER A 126 -1.75 3.49 -19.89
CA SER A 126 -1.51 4.80 -19.27
C SER A 126 -2.62 5.34 -18.36
N VAL A 127 -2.23 5.88 -17.21
CA VAL A 127 -3.08 6.63 -16.26
C VAL A 127 -3.90 7.75 -16.94
N SER A 128 -3.52 8.20 -18.14
CA SER A 128 -4.29 9.16 -18.95
C SER A 128 -5.58 8.60 -19.59
N THR A 129 -5.82 7.29 -19.52
CA THR A 129 -7.00 6.61 -20.09
C THR A 129 -7.83 5.95 -19.00
N TRP A 130 -8.18 6.71 -17.96
CA TRP A 130 -9.35 6.40 -17.15
C TRP A 130 -10.60 6.69 -17.99
N SER A 131 -10.84 5.89 -19.03
CA SER A 131 -12.14 5.94 -19.70
C SER A 131 -13.13 5.22 -18.79
N VAL A 132 -14.09 5.98 -18.27
CA VAL A 132 -15.24 5.51 -17.47
C VAL A 132 -16.06 4.43 -18.22
N SER A 133 -15.76 4.19 -19.50
CA SER A 133 -16.36 3.19 -20.38
C SER A 133 -15.90 1.73 -20.19
N ALA A 134 -14.87 1.43 -19.40
CA ALA A 134 -14.46 0.05 -19.10
C ALA A 134 -15.16 -0.57 -17.88
N TRP A 135 -15.98 0.23 -17.17
CA TRP A 135 -16.67 -0.16 -15.96
C TRP A 135 -18.07 -0.65 -16.32
N GLN A 136 -18.19 -1.88 -16.85
CA GLN A 136 -19.49 -2.56 -16.94
C GLN A 136 -19.90 -3.03 -15.54
N VAL A 137 -20.37 -2.09 -14.70
CA VAL A 137 -20.81 -2.36 -13.31
C VAL A 137 -22.32 -2.34 -13.16
N ASP A 138 -23.04 -2.16 -14.27
CA ASP A 138 -24.50 -1.97 -14.32
C ASP A 138 -25.28 -3.20 -13.81
N ASP A 139 -24.71 -4.41 -13.96
CA ASP A 139 -25.35 -5.68 -13.55
C ASP A 139 -24.83 -6.22 -12.20
N VAL A 140 -24.03 -5.45 -11.45
CA VAL A 140 -23.47 -5.94 -10.19
C VAL A 140 -24.51 -5.84 -9.07
N PRO A 141 -24.93 -6.96 -8.45
CA PRO A 141 -25.93 -6.94 -7.38
C PRO A 141 -25.43 -6.17 -6.15
N MET A 142 -26.37 -5.49 -5.47
CA MET A 142 -26.10 -4.60 -4.32
C MET A 142 -25.26 -5.25 -3.21
N TRP A 143 -25.43 -6.55 -2.95
CA TRP A 143 -24.64 -7.22 -1.91
C TRP A 143 -23.14 -7.28 -2.23
N ARG A 144 -22.76 -7.36 -3.52
CA ARG A 144 -21.35 -7.32 -3.95
C ARG A 144 -20.76 -5.93 -3.74
N TRP A 145 -21.54 -4.89 -4.03
CA TRP A 145 -21.21 -3.51 -3.70
C TRP A 145 -21.05 -3.28 -2.20
N ALA A 146 -22.00 -3.76 -1.40
CA ALA A 146 -21.95 -3.65 0.05
C ALA A 146 -20.74 -4.37 0.64
N LEU A 147 -20.44 -5.59 0.16
CA LEU A 147 -19.26 -6.35 0.58
C LEU A 147 -17.96 -5.67 0.17
N PHE A 148 -17.89 -5.12 -1.05
CA PHE A 148 -16.74 -4.36 -1.53
C PHE A 148 -16.51 -3.09 -0.70
N ALA A 149 -17.57 -2.35 -0.40
CA ALA A 149 -17.52 -1.19 0.47
C ALA A 149 -17.05 -1.59 1.88
N TYR A 150 -17.58 -2.68 2.43
CA TYR A 150 -17.16 -3.22 3.74
C TYR A 150 -15.66 -3.54 3.77
N VAL A 151 -15.15 -4.26 2.76
CA VAL A 151 -13.72 -4.60 2.66
C VAL A 151 -12.88 -3.33 2.51
N SER A 152 -13.28 -2.42 1.62
CA SER A 152 -12.56 -1.17 1.36
C SER A 152 -12.49 -0.27 2.59
N ILE A 153 -13.57 -0.15 3.35
CA ILE A 153 -13.62 0.62 4.59
C ILE A 153 -12.76 -0.05 5.68
N SER A 154 -12.89 -1.36 5.85
CA SER A 154 -12.19 -2.09 6.91
C SER A 154 -10.67 -2.10 6.68
N VAL A 155 -10.26 -2.54 5.49
CA VAL A 155 -8.86 -2.62 5.10
C VAL A 155 -8.29 -1.22 4.89
N GLY A 156 -8.98 -0.38 4.12
CA GLY A 156 -8.53 0.99 3.83
C GLY A 156 -8.42 1.86 5.07
N GLY A 157 -9.36 1.76 6.02
CA GLY A 157 -9.26 2.47 7.30
C GLY A 157 -8.08 2.02 8.17
N SER A 158 -7.57 0.82 7.94
CA SER A 158 -6.44 0.23 8.68
C SER A 158 -5.10 0.38 7.97
N MET A 159 -5.05 0.98 6.78
CA MET A 159 -3.81 1.24 6.02
C MET A 159 -3.06 2.51 6.48
N HIS A 160 -2.98 2.74 7.79
CA HIS A 160 -2.24 3.85 8.37
C HIS A 160 -0.90 3.36 8.94
N LEU A 161 0.20 4.06 8.68
CA LEU A 161 1.47 3.75 9.33
C LEU A 161 1.46 4.18 10.79
N SER A 162 1.92 3.30 11.67
CA SER A 162 2.23 3.62 13.06
C SER A 162 3.64 4.23 13.18
N ALA A 163 3.91 4.87 14.33
CA ALA A 163 5.24 5.41 14.59
C ALA A 163 6.32 4.31 14.70
N SER A 164 5.96 3.10 15.11
CA SER A 164 6.86 1.93 15.13
C SER A 164 7.28 1.52 13.71
N ASP A 165 6.33 1.50 12.77
CA ASP A 165 6.57 1.03 11.39
C ASP A 165 7.55 1.95 10.66
N VAL A 166 7.41 3.26 10.89
CA VAL A 166 8.30 4.26 10.29
C VAL A 166 9.68 4.26 10.93
N ARG A 167 9.77 4.17 12.27
CA ARG A 167 11.06 4.20 12.97
C ARG A 167 11.96 3.02 12.61
N GLY A 168 11.38 1.83 12.44
CA GLY A 168 12.12 0.63 12.01
C GLY A 168 12.72 0.76 10.61
N THR A 169 12.03 1.48 9.71
CA THR A 169 12.34 1.58 8.29
C THR A 169 13.65 2.35 8.00
N TRP A 170 14.01 3.35 8.81
CA TRP A 170 15.14 4.25 8.50
C TRP A 170 16.48 3.53 8.30
N ARG A 171 16.78 2.53 9.13
CA ARG A 171 18.03 1.74 9.03
C ARG A 171 18.10 0.96 7.71
N GLY A 172 16.97 0.46 7.24
CA GLY A 172 16.85 -0.18 5.95
C GLY A 172 17.01 0.79 4.79
N VAL A 173 16.41 1.98 4.87
CA VAL A 173 16.55 3.03 3.84
C VAL A 173 18.01 3.42 3.65
N VAL A 174 18.74 3.67 4.74
CA VAL A 174 20.17 4.00 4.68
C VAL A 174 20.97 2.86 4.07
N THR A 175 20.71 1.61 4.48
CA THR A 175 21.40 0.43 3.91
C THR A 175 21.13 0.30 2.41
N LEU A 176 19.86 0.43 2.01
CA LEU A 176 19.44 0.33 0.61
C LEU A 176 20.07 1.44 -0.24
N ALA A 177 20.14 2.67 0.27
CA ALA A 177 20.75 3.81 -0.41
C ALA A 177 22.25 3.59 -0.65
N ILE A 178 22.99 3.14 0.37
CA ILE A 178 24.42 2.84 0.25
C ILE A 178 24.66 1.73 -0.80
N TRP A 179 23.91 0.64 -0.73
CA TRP A 179 24.06 -0.49 -1.66
C TRP A 179 23.68 -0.10 -3.09
N SER A 180 22.61 0.69 -3.26
CA SER A 180 22.20 1.19 -4.57
C SER A 180 23.24 2.14 -5.16
N ALA A 181 23.82 3.04 -4.35
CA ALA A 181 24.90 3.92 -4.79
C ALA A 181 26.15 3.13 -5.18
N ALA A 182 26.54 2.13 -4.39
CA ALA A 182 27.67 1.25 -4.70
C ALA A 182 27.44 0.46 -6.00
N ALA A 183 26.24 -0.09 -6.19
CA ALA A 183 25.86 -0.79 -7.41
C ALA A 183 25.89 0.14 -8.64
N LEU A 184 25.35 1.36 -8.51
CA LEU A 184 25.39 2.36 -9.58
C LEU A 184 26.83 2.72 -9.95
N LEU A 185 27.68 2.99 -8.96
CA LEU A 185 29.11 3.27 -9.19
C LEU A 185 29.83 2.10 -9.86
N ALA A 186 29.58 0.87 -9.40
CA ALA A 186 30.15 -0.34 -10.01
C ALA A 186 29.69 -0.53 -11.46
N THR A 187 28.39 -0.31 -11.74
CA THR A 187 27.87 -0.38 -13.12
C THR A 187 28.42 0.72 -14.01
N ALA A 188 28.59 1.95 -13.49
CA ALA A 188 29.18 3.07 -14.22
C ALA A 188 30.67 2.82 -14.52
N LEU A 189 31.42 2.29 -13.55
CA LEU A 189 32.82 1.91 -13.73
C LEU A 189 32.95 0.77 -14.74
N LEU A 190 32.14 -0.28 -14.62
CA LEU A 190 32.12 -1.39 -15.57
C LEU A 190 31.81 -0.88 -16.99
N TRP A 191 30.80 -0.02 -17.11
CA TRP A 191 30.46 0.64 -18.37
C TRP A 191 31.64 1.42 -18.94
N TRP A 192 32.30 2.25 -18.14
CA TRP A 192 33.49 3.00 -18.54
C TRP A 192 34.61 2.06 -19.00
N VAL A 193 34.94 1.01 -18.25
CA VAL A 193 35.99 0.04 -18.62
C VAL A 193 35.65 -0.63 -19.95
N LEU A 194 34.43 -1.13 -20.11
CA LEU A 194 34.02 -1.85 -21.30
C LEU A 194 34.06 -0.95 -22.56
N GLN A 195 33.75 0.34 -22.44
CA GLN A 195 33.90 1.30 -23.56
C GLN A 195 35.35 1.46 -24.02
N HIS A 196 36.32 1.33 -23.10
CA HIS A 196 37.75 1.49 -23.40
C HIS A 196 38.41 0.17 -23.86
N VAL A 197 37.83 -0.98 -23.51
CA VAL A 197 38.41 -2.31 -23.80
C VAL A 197 37.75 -2.99 -25.01
N ALA A 198 36.45 -2.75 -25.26
CA ALA A 198 35.71 -3.45 -26.31
C ALA A 198 34.56 -2.60 -26.87
N PRO A 199 34.85 -1.55 -27.67
CA PRO A 199 33.82 -0.66 -28.23
C PRO A 199 32.82 -1.35 -29.18
N PHE A 200 33.08 -2.60 -29.61
CA PHE A 200 32.29 -3.35 -30.59
C PHE A 200 31.35 -4.41 -29.99
N VAL A 201 31.36 -4.64 -28.67
CA VAL A 201 30.63 -5.78 -28.05
C VAL A 201 29.16 -5.47 -27.75
N TRP A 202 28.69 -4.23 -27.92
CA TRP A 202 27.28 -3.89 -27.75
C TRP A 202 26.47 -4.15 -29.01
N ASP A 203 25.99 -5.39 -29.11
CA ASP A 203 24.86 -5.69 -29.98
C ASP A 203 23.60 -4.93 -29.48
N SER A 204 22.86 -4.40 -30.46
CA SER A 204 21.55 -3.73 -30.35
C SER A 204 20.47 -4.51 -29.61
N SER A 205 20.72 -5.76 -29.21
CA SER A 205 19.80 -6.69 -28.56
C SER A 205 19.68 -6.57 -27.03
N VAL A 206 20.63 -5.90 -26.35
CA VAL A 206 20.60 -5.74 -24.87
C VAL A 206 19.69 -4.60 -24.42
N VAL A 207 19.63 -3.50 -25.18
CA VAL A 207 18.82 -2.30 -24.87
C VAL A 207 17.31 -2.59 -24.83
N PRO A 208 16.73 -3.39 -25.74
CA PRO A 208 15.32 -3.76 -25.69
C PRO A 208 14.92 -4.53 -24.42
N ARG A 209 15.73 -5.47 -23.94
CA ARG A 209 15.42 -6.27 -22.73
C ARG A 209 15.36 -5.44 -21.45
N TRP A 210 16.25 -4.46 -21.31
CA TRP A 210 16.20 -3.51 -20.19
C TRP A 210 14.97 -2.62 -20.25
N ARG A 211 14.58 -2.21 -21.46
CA ARG A 211 13.35 -1.45 -21.69
C ARG A 211 12.12 -2.25 -21.29
N ASP A 212 12.08 -3.55 -21.57
CA ASP A 212 11.00 -4.45 -21.13
C ASP A 212 10.91 -4.57 -19.61
N ALA A 213 12.02 -4.81 -18.94
CA ALA A 213 12.04 -4.89 -17.47
C ALA A 213 11.54 -3.60 -16.81
N LEU A 214 11.98 -2.44 -17.30
CA LEU A 214 11.48 -1.14 -16.84
C LEU A 214 9.97 -0.98 -17.08
N ARG A 215 9.45 -1.44 -18.22
CA ARG A 215 8.00 -1.45 -18.51
C ARG A 215 7.21 -2.34 -17.55
N HIS A 216 7.78 -3.45 -17.06
CA HIS A 216 7.12 -4.28 -16.04
C HIS A 216 7.04 -3.56 -14.69
N LEU A 217 8.12 -2.89 -14.27
CA LEU A 217 8.17 -2.14 -13.01
C LEU A 217 7.21 -0.94 -13.02
N THR A 218 7.12 -0.20 -14.13
CA THR A 218 6.17 0.90 -14.26
C THR A 218 4.73 0.40 -14.17
N ARG A 219 4.40 -0.75 -14.79
CA ARG A 219 3.06 -1.36 -14.72
C ARG A 219 2.64 -1.75 -13.31
N ILE A 220 3.56 -2.33 -12.53
CA ILE A 220 3.31 -2.68 -11.12
C ILE A 220 3.05 -1.41 -10.30
N SER A 221 3.86 -0.37 -10.52
CA SER A 221 3.72 0.92 -9.84
C SER A 221 2.39 1.62 -10.13
N GLU A 222 1.95 1.61 -11.39
CA GLU A 222 0.65 2.19 -11.80
C GLU A 222 -0.54 1.43 -11.21
N SER A 223 -0.48 0.10 -11.20
CA SER A 223 -1.53 -0.74 -10.60
C SER A 223 -1.68 -0.46 -9.10
N LEU A 224 -0.56 -0.33 -8.39
CA LEU A 224 -0.56 0.04 -6.98
C LEU A 224 -1.16 1.45 -6.78
N ALA A 225 -0.80 2.42 -7.60
CA ALA A 225 -1.35 3.78 -7.52
C ALA A 225 -2.88 3.80 -7.69
N ILE A 226 -3.42 3.03 -8.64
CA ILE A 226 -4.87 2.92 -8.88
C ILE A 226 -5.58 2.34 -7.65
N ALA A 227 -5.04 1.28 -7.06
CA ALA A 227 -5.57 0.68 -5.83
C ALA A 227 -5.74 1.71 -4.71
N MET A 228 -4.70 2.51 -4.54
CA MET A 228 -4.64 3.51 -3.48
C MET A 228 -5.59 4.67 -3.76
N LEU A 229 -5.70 5.12 -5.01
CA LEU A 229 -6.67 6.13 -5.42
C LEU A 229 -8.11 5.67 -5.14
N LEU A 230 -8.42 4.42 -5.50
CA LEU A 230 -9.75 3.85 -5.26
C LEU A 230 -10.03 3.74 -3.75
N ALA A 231 -9.06 3.31 -2.96
CA ALA A 231 -9.19 3.26 -1.51
C ALA A 231 -9.37 4.66 -0.88
N ILE A 232 -8.60 5.66 -1.35
CA ILE A 232 -8.74 7.06 -0.94
C ILE A 232 -10.14 7.59 -1.29
N ALA A 233 -10.61 7.36 -2.52
CA ALA A 233 -11.91 7.84 -2.99
C ALA A 233 -13.07 7.24 -2.17
N ILE A 234 -12.99 5.94 -1.86
CA ILE A 234 -13.99 5.29 -1.00
C ILE A 234 -13.93 5.86 0.42
N ASN A 235 -12.73 6.01 0.98
CA ASN A 235 -12.56 6.57 2.32
C ASN A 235 -13.12 8.00 2.43
N THR A 236 -12.83 8.86 1.45
CA THR A 236 -13.32 10.25 1.43
C THR A 236 -14.83 10.31 1.19
N LEU A 237 -15.37 9.54 0.25
CA LEU A 237 -16.81 9.48 -0.02
C LEU A 237 -17.58 9.02 1.22
N CYS A 238 -17.15 7.92 1.85
CA CYS A 238 -17.76 7.43 3.08
C CYS A 238 -17.68 8.49 4.20
N ALA A 239 -16.52 9.13 4.38
CA ALA A 239 -16.38 10.16 5.39
C ALA A 239 -17.31 11.36 5.16
N VAL A 240 -17.49 11.80 3.91
CA VAL A 240 -18.42 12.88 3.53
C VAL A 240 -19.88 12.47 3.76
N LEU A 241 -20.27 11.26 3.34
CA LEU A 241 -21.63 10.74 3.56
C LEU A 241 -21.97 10.69 5.06
N LEU A 242 -21.00 10.32 5.89
CA LEU A 242 -21.15 10.34 7.35
C LEU A 242 -21.31 11.76 7.91
N MET A 243 -20.85 12.82 7.23
CA MET A 243 -21.06 14.21 7.68
C MET A 243 -22.45 14.77 7.31
N LEU A 244 -23.15 14.22 6.31
CA LEU A 244 -24.44 14.75 5.84
C LEU A 244 -25.53 14.78 6.94
N PRO A 245 -25.73 13.74 7.77
CA PRO A 245 -26.71 13.80 8.86
C PRO A 245 -26.39 14.88 9.89
N ARG A 246 -25.10 15.13 10.16
CA ARG A 246 -24.66 16.16 11.11
C ARG A 246 -24.96 17.56 10.60
N LEU A 247 -24.69 17.82 9.31
CA LEU A 247 -24.98 19.10 8.68
C LEU A 247 -26.49 19.37 8.60
N ALA A 248 -27.29 18.34 8.34
CA ALA A 248 -28.76 18.43 8.38
C ALA A 248 -29.27 18.78 9.79
N SER A 249 -28.73 18.14 10.83
CA SER A 249 -29.10 18.41 12.23
C SER A 249 -28.63 19.77 12.76
N ALA A 250 -27.56 20.33 12.20
CA ALA A 250 -27.03 21.65 12.57
C ALA A 250 -27.80 22.81 11.91
N ARG A 251 -28.40 22.59 10.73
CA ARG A 251 -29.29 23.56 10.07
C ARG A 251 -30.71 23.59 10.65
N ALA A 252 -31.08 22.56 11.42
CA ALA A 252 -32.39 22.44 12.05
C ALA A 252 -32.44 23.05 13.48
N ARG A 253 -31.34 23.65 13.95
CA ARG A 253 -31.23 24.43 15.18
C ARG A 253 -30.96 25.88 14.84
#